data_AF-A0A5U0U434-F1
#
_entry.id   AF-A0A5U0U434-F1
#
_cell.length_a   1.000
_cell.length_b   1.000
_cell.length_c   1.000
_cell.angle_alpha   90.00
_cell.angle_beta   90.00
_cell.angle_gamma   90.00
#
_symmetry.space_group_name_H-M   'P 1'
#
loop_
_entity.id
_entity.type
_entity.pdbx_description
1 polymer ?
#
loop_
_entity_poly.entity_id
_entity_poly.type
_entity_poly.pdbx_seq_one_letter_code
_entity_poly.pdbx_strand_id
1 'polypeptide(L)'
;MNSIAILEAVNTSYVPFNGQHVLTAMVAGVAYVAMKPVVDNIGLSWSSQVQKLLKMKDKFNYVDIDMVAGDMKKRLMGCIPLKKLNGWLFSINPEKVRADIRDKLIKYQEECFTVLYDYWTKGKAENPRKKTSVDERTPLRDAVNMLVSKKHLMYPEAYAMIHQRFNVESIEELEASQIPLAVEYIHRVVLEGEFIGKQEKKANELSAKEANSLVWLWDYANRSQALFRELYPAMKQIQSNYSGKCYDYGHEFSYIIGMARDVLINHTRDVDINEPDGPTNLSAWMRLKDKELPPSLHRY
;
A
#
# COMPACT_ATOMS: atom_id res chain seq x y z
N MET A 1 -0.02 -13.62 -44.01
CA MET A 1 -0.41 -12.47 -43.17
C MET A 1 -1.01 -13.05 -41.89
N ASN A 2 -0.20 -13.40 -40.88
CA ASN A 2 -0.74 -13.82 -39.58
C ASN A 2 -0.84 -12.57 -38.72
N SER A 3 -1.89 -11.80 -38.96
CA SER A 3 -2.37 -10.83 -37.98
C SER A 3 -3.04 -11.66 -36.89
N ILE A 4 -2.51 -11.66 -35.68
CA ILE A 4 -3.31 -12.06 -34.53
C ILE A 4 -4.37 -10.97 -34.46
N ALA A 5 -5.57 -11.25 -34.96
CA ALA A 5 -6.71 -10.36 -34.83
C ALA A 5 -7.15 -10.41 -33.36
N ILE A 6 -6.44 -9.66 -32.51
CA ILE A 6 -6.89 -9.45 -31.15
C ILE A 6 -8.02 -8.43 -31.27
N LEU A 7 -9.25 -8.94 -31.28
CA LEU A 7 -10.47 -8.13 -31.41
C LEU A 7 -10.69 -7.18 -30.21
N GLU A 8 -9.91 -7.35 -29.15
CA GLU A 8 -10.02 -6.58 -27.91
C GLU A 8 -8.67 -5.93 -27.55
N ALA A 9 -8.73 -4.69 -27.11
CA ALA A 9 -7.55 -3.94 -26.76
C ALA A 9 -6.92 -4.51 -25.49
N VAL A 10 -5.61 -4.68 -25.50
CA VAL A 10 -4.90 -5.44 -24.46
C VAL A 10 -4.40 -4.49 -23.37
N ASN A 11 -4.60 -4.88 -22.11
CA ASN A 11 -4.05 -4.17 -20.96
C ASN A 11 -2.52 -4.16 -21.01
N THR A 12 -1.93 -2.99 -20.80
CA THR A 12 -0.48 -2.80 -20.76
C THR A 12 0.08 -2.98 -19.36
N SER A 13 1.29 -3.50 -19.27
CA SER A 13 2.08 -3.57 -18.04
C SER A 13 3.53 -3.19 -18.32
N TYR A 14 4.31 -2.95 -17.27
CA TYR A 14 5.73 -2.63 -17.38
C TYR A 14 6.57 -3.77 -16.82
N VAL A 15 7.59 -4.19 -17.58
CA VAL A 15 8.55 -5.20 -17.14
C VAL A 15 9.90 -4.53 -16.89
N PRO A 16 10.56 -4.79 -15.74
CA PRO A 16 11.91 -4.29 -15.49
C PRO A 16 12.90 -4.96 -16.45
N PHE A 17 13.72 -4.14 -17.11
CA PHE A 17 14.73 -4.53 -18.08
C PHE A 17 15.96 -3.61 -17.97
N ASN A 18 17.09 -4.16 -17.56
CA ASN A 18 18.38 -3.45 -17.45
C ASN A 18 18.31 -2.09 -16.72
N GLY A 19 17.59 -2.05 -15.59
CA GLY A 19 17.41 -0.85 -14.76
C GLY A 19 16.39 0.16 -15.30
N GLN A 20 15.59 -0.23 -16.28
CA GLN A 20 14.51 0.59 -16.84
C GLN A 20 13.22 -0.24 -16.92
N HIS A 21 12.10 0.40 -17.20
CA HIS A 21 10.82 -0.28 -17.42
C HIS A 21 10.45 -0.25 -18.90
N VAL A 22 10.12 -1.42 -19.45
CA VAL A 22 9.70 -1.58 -20.84
C VAL A 22 8.21 -1.84 -20.90
N LEU A 23 7.52 -1.08 -21.75
CA LEU A 23 6.09 -1.23 -21.99
C LEU A 23 5.81 -2.57 -22.68
N THR A 24 4.92 -3.37 -22.09
CA THR A 24 4.50 -4.66 -22.61
C THR A 24 2.98 -4.82 -22.63
N ALA A 25 2.48 -5.69 -23.50
CA ALA A 25 1.10 -6.19 -23.49
C ALA A 25 1.10 -7.72 -23.44
N MET A 26 0.15 -8.29 -22.68
CA MET A 26 0.01 -9.74 -22.53
C MET A 26 -1.00 -10.30 -23.52
N VAL A 27 -0.53 -11.10 -24.48
CA VAL A 27 -1.38 -11.71 -25.51
C VAL A 27 -1.21 -13.21 -25.48
N ALA A 28 -2.30 -13.94 -25.21
CA ALA A 28 -2.29 -15.41 -25.17
C ALA A 28 -1.13 -15.98 -24.31
N GLY A 29 -0.88 -15.38 -23.15
CA GLY A 29 0.19 -15.79 -22.22
C GLY A 29 1.61 -15.36 -22.63
N VAL A 30 1.78 -14.64 -23.74
CA VAL A 30 3.08 -14.13 -24.19
C VAL A 30 3.16 -12.63 -23.96
N ALA A 31 4.23 -12.18 -23.31
CA ALA A 31 4.54 -10.76 -23.17
C ALA A 31 5.12 -10.20 -24.49
N TYR A 32 4.48 -9.18 -25.04
CA TYR A 32 4.92 -8.45 -26.23
C TYR A 32 5.42 -7.07 -25.86
N VAL A 33 6.61 -6.70 -26.32
CA VAL A 33 7.26 -5.42 -26.08
C VAL A 33 6.86 -4.43 -27.17
N ALA A 34 6.40 -3.24 -26.77
CA ALA A 34 6.22 -2.12 -27.67
C ALA A 34 7.59 -1.57 -28.10
N MET A 35 7.92 -1.66 -29.40
CA MET A 35 9.29 -1.41 -29.86
C MET A 35 9.62 0.08 -30.03
N LYS A 36 8.64 0.92 -30.35
CA LYS A 36 8.89 2.35 -30.57
C LYS A 36 9.54 3.04 -29.35
N PRO A 37 9.01 2.90 -28.12
CA PRO A 37 9.66 3.46 -26.93
C PRO A 37 11.10 2.96 -26.73
N VAL A 38 11.38 1.68 -27.00
CA VAL A 38 12.73 1.11 -26.89
C VAL A 38 13.69 1.73 -27.90
N VAL A 39 13.24 1.86 -29.16
CA VAL A 39 14.01 2.44 -30.26
C VAL A 39 14.32 3.91 -30.00
N ASP A 40 13.32 4.69 -29.57
CA ASP A 40 13.46 6.10 -29.25
C ASP A 40 14.42 6.29 -28.04
N ASN A 41 14.31 5.42 -27.03
CA ASN A 41 15.15 5.48 -25.82
C ASN A 41 16.64 5.30 -26.14
N ILE A 42 17.01 4.41 -27.07
CA ILE A 42 18.41 4.22 -27.50
C ILE A 42 18.86 5.18 -28.60
N GLY A 43 18.01 6.12 -29.01
CA GLY A 43 18.32 7.17 -29.98
C GLY A 43 18.38 6.71 -31.44
N LEU A 44 17.65 5.64 -31.79
CA LEU A 44 17.53 5.18 -33.17
C LEU A 44 16.26 5.71 -33.83
N SER A 45 16.28 5.81 -35.16
CA SER A 45 15.08 6.18 -35.92
C SER A 45 14.05 5.04 -35.97
N TRP A 46 12.84 5.30 -35.46
CA TRP A 46 11.72 4.35 -35.53
C TRP A 46 11.41 3.91 -36.97
N SER A 47 11.38 4.83 -37.93
CA SER A 47 11.05 4.50 -39.32
C SER A 47 12.04 3.50 -39.92
N SER A 48 13.33 3.63 -39.63
CA SER A 48 14.35 2.68 -40.09
C SER A 48 14.23 1.33 -39.39
N GLN A 49 13.97 1.32 -38.07
CA GLN A 49 13.91 0.10 -37.29
C GLN A 49 12.64 -0.71 -37.58
N VAL A 50 11.49 -0.07 -37.78
CA VAL A 50 10.25 -0.77 -38.14
C VAL A 50 10.38 -1.45 -39.51
N GLN A 51 11.03 -0.80 -40.49
CA GLN A 51 11.30 -1.43 -41.78
C GLN A 51 12.23 -2.66 -41.65
N LYS A 52 13.25 -2.60 -40.79
CA LYS A 52 14.10 -3.76 -40.47
C LYS A 52 13.29 -4.89 -39.83
N LEU A 53 12.42 -4.57 -38.87
CA LEU A 53 11.56 -5.54 -38.18
C LEU A 53 10.54 -6.19 -39.12
N LEU A 54 9.94 -5.41 -40.03
CA LEU A 54 9.02 -5.92 -41.05
C LEU A 54 9.72 -6.85 -42.05
N LYS A 55 10.93 -6.50 -42.52
CA LYS A 55 11.74 -7.37 -43.38
C LYS A 55 12.14 -8.68 -42.70
N MET A 56 12.26 -8.67 -41.38
CA MET A 56 12.64 -9.82 -40.55
C MET A 56 11.46 -10.32 -39.70
N LYS A 57 10.22 -10.13 -40.17
CA LYS A 57 8.99 -10.35 -39.40
C LYS A 57 8.94 -11.74 -38.79
N ASP A 58 9.29 -12.77 -39.54
CA ASP A 58 9.22 -14.16 -39.08
C ASP A 58 10.32 -14.50 -38.06
N LYS A 59 11.47 -13.81 -38.11
CA LYS A 59 12.56 -14.00 -37.14
C LYS A 59 12.21 -13.43 -35.76
N PHE A 60 11.61 -12.25 -35.76
CA PHE A 60 11.28 -11.49 -34.55
C PHE A 60 9.82 -11.60 -34.12
N ASN A 61 8.97 -12.30 -34.88
CA ASN A 61 7.52 -12.39 -34.69
C ASN A 61 6.87 -11.01 -34.54
N TYR A 62 7.21 -10.09 -35.45
CA TYR A 62 6.67 -8.73 -35.40
C TYR A 62 5.16 -8.73 -35.66
N VAL A 63 4.41 -8.00 -34.81
CA VAL A 63 2.95 -7.88 -34.88
C VAL A 63 2.53 -6.50 -34.40
N ASP A 64 1.50 -5.95 -35.01
CA ASP A 64 0.84 -4.74 -34.52
C ASP A 64 -0.24 -5.12 -33.51
N ILE A 65 -0.22 -4.49 -32.33
CA ILE A 65 -1.16 -4.76 -31.23
C ILE A 65 -1.86 -3.45 -30.86
N ASP A 66 -3.19 -3.50 -30.76
CA ASP A 66 -4.00 -2.42 -30.19
C ASP A 66 -3.86 -2.41 -28.67
N MET A 67 -3.09 -1.44 -28.16
CA MET A 67 -2.86 -1.25 -26.72
C MET A 67 -3.74 -0.13 -26.19
N VAL A 68 -4.33 -0.33 -24.99
CA VAL A 68 -4.98 0.74 -24.22
C VAL A 68 -3.95 1.35 -23.29
N ALA A 69 -3.64 2.62 -23.48
CA ALA A 69 -2.79 3.35 -22.54
C ALA A 69 -3.63 3.92 -21.38
N GLY A 70 -2.97 4.49 -20.36
CA GLY A 70 -3.63 5.03 -19.16
C GLY A 70 -4.68 6.11 -19.42
N ASP A 71 -4.72 6.70 -20.62
CA ASP A 71 -5.73 7.66 -21.08
C ASP A 71 -6.96 7.01 -21.76
N MET A 72 -7.12 5.69 -21.66
CA MET A 72 -8.16 4.88 -22.33
C MET A 72 -8.16 4.97 -23.87
N LYS A 73 -7.11 5.56 -24.47
CA LYS A 73 -6.99 5.66 -25.93
C LYS A 73 -6.32 4.40 -26.49
N LYS A 74 -6.91 3.87 -27.55
CA LYS A 74 -6.34 2.78 -28.35
C LYS A 74 -5.20 3.32 -29.22
N ARG A 75 -4.04 2.68 -29.17
CA ARG A 75 -2.90 2.97 -30.04
C ARG A 75 -2.40 1.67 -30.66
N LEU A 76 -2.30 1.65 -31.98
CA LEU A 76 -1.68 0.54 -32.70
C LEU A 76 -0.15 0.63 -32.53
N MET A 77 0.44 -0.38 -31.91
CA MET A 77 1.86 -0.40 -31.58
C MET A 77 2.54 -1.61 -32.22
N GLY A 78 3.65 -1.36 -32.92
CA GLY A 78 4.50 -2.42 -33.46
C GLY A 78 5.29 -3.12 -32.35
N CYS A 79 5.10 -4.42 -32.23
CA CYS A 79 5.56 -5.22 -31.10
C CYS A 79 6.33 -6.47 -31.52
N ILE A 80 7.19 -6.97 -30.61
CA ILE A 80 7.83 -8.30 -30.71
C ILE A 80 7.70 -9.02 -29.36
N PRO A 81 7.74 -10.36 -29.30
CA PRO A 81 7.78 -11.07 -28.02
C PRO A 81 9.00 -10.67 -27.19
N LEU A 82 8.83 -10.50 -25.88
CA LEU A 82 9.90 -10.11 -24.94
C LEU A 82 11.13 -11.01 -25.06
N LYS A 83 10.94 -12.33 -25.24
CA LYS A 83 12.02 -13.31 -25.45
C LYS A 83 12.91 -13.02 -26.67
N LYS A 84 12.44 -12.22 -27.62
CA LYS A 84 13.16 -11.83 -28.85
C LYS A 84 13.86 -10.47 -28.72
N LEU A 85 13.57 -9.70 -27.66
CA LEU A 85 14.14 -8.36 -27.46
C LEU A 85 15.67 -8.39 -27.37
N ASN A 86 16.24 -9.32 -26.59
CA ASN A 86 17.69 -9.48 -26.43
C ASN A 86 18.37 -9.71 -27.79
N GLY A 87 17.79 -10.58 -28.63
CA GLY A 87 18.30 -10.86 -29.98
C GLY A 87 18.22 -9.66 -30.92
N TRP A 88 17.25 -8.75 -30.73
CA TRP A 88 17.18 -7.51 -31.49
C TRP A 88 18.25 -6.50 -31.02
N LEU A 89 18.38 -6.28 -29.70
CA LEU A 89 19.40 -5.41 -29.10
C LEU A 89 20.82 -5.86 -29.45
N PHE A 90 21.05 -7.16 -29.47
CA PHE A 90 22.31 -7.76 -29.90
C PHE A 90 22.65 -7.46 -31.37
N SER A 91 21.65 -7.20 -32.23
CA SER A 91 21.85 -6.86 -33.64
C SER A 91 22.06 -5.36 -33.92
N ILE A 92 22.05 -4.52 -32.88
CA ILE A 92 22.22 -3.07 -33.02
C ILE A 92 23.70 -2.74 -33.13
N ASN A 93 24.04 -1.83 -34.05
CA ASN A 93 25.37 -1.27 -34.16
C ASN A 93 25.53 -0.14 -33.12
N PRO A 94 26.46 -0.26 -32.14
CA PRO A 94 26.68 0.77 -31.11
C PRO A 94 27.08 2.14 -31.65
N GLU A 95 27.70 2.22 -32.82
CA GLU A 95 28.07 3.51 -33.44
C GLU A 95 26.85 4.33 -33.88
N LYS A 96 25.69 3.68 -34.04
CA LYS A 96 24.45 4.32 -34.49
C LYS A 96 23.50 4.71 -33.35
N VAL A 97 23.81 4.34 -32.11
CA VAL A 97 22.99 4.73 -30.95
C VAL A 97 23.44 6.06 -30.36
N ARG A 98 22.62 6.63 -29.47
CA ARG A 98 22.97 7.84 -28.72
C ARG A 98 24.23 7.62 -27.89
N ALA A 99 25.11 8.62 -27.83
CA ALA A 99 26.45 8.51 -27.25
C ALA A 99 26.45 8.07 -25.77
N ASP A 100 25.51 8.56 -24.97
CA ASP A 100 25.30 8.22 -23.56
C ASP A 100 24.90 6.75 -23.32
N ILE A 101 24.36 6.06 -24.34
CA ILE A 101 23.91 4.66 -24.25
C ILE A 101 24.94 3.68 -24.84
N ARG A 102 25.86 4.16 -25.68
CA ARG A 102 26.80 3.32 -26.44
C ARG A 102 27.54 2.31 -25.57
N ASP A 103 28.22 2.76 -24.52
CA ASP A 103 29.00 1.89 -23.64
C ASP A 103 28.12 0.89 -22.89
N LYS A 104 26.91 1.30 -22.50
CA LYS A 104 25.93 0.42 -21.85
C LYS A 104 25.45 -0.68 -22.81
N LEU A 105 25.24 -0.36 -24.09
CA LEU A 105 24.87 -1.35 -25.10
C LEU A 105 26.03 -2.32 -25.39
N ILE A 106 27.27 -1.84 -25.52
CA ILE A 106 28.46 -2.69 -25.72
C ILE A 106 28.60 -3.67 -24.56
N LYS A 107 28.53 -3.18 -23.32
CA LYS A 107 28.60 -4.02 -22.11
C LYS A 107 27.48 -5.07 -22.08
N TYR A 108 26.27 -4.68 -22.48
CA TYR A 108 25.13 -5.59 -22.57
C TYR A 108 25.32 -6.67 -23.66
N GLN A 109 25.89 -6.31 -24.81
CA GLN A 109 26.21 -7.26 -25.89
C GLN A 109 27.28 -8.26 -25.45
N GLU A 110 28.32 -7.80 -24.74
CA GLU A 110 29.35 -8.66 -24.15
C GLU A 110 28.79 -9.63 -23.10
N GLU A 111 27.87 -9.15 -22.26
CA GLU A 111 27.15 -10.01 -21.32
C GLU A 111 26.33 -11.09 -22.06
N CYS A 112 25.69 -10.74 -23.19
CA CYS A 112 24.98 -11.73 -24.02
C CYS A 112 25.93 -12.79 -24.60
N PHE A 113 27.13 -12.40 -25.06
CA PHE A 113 28.14 -13.35 -25.52
C PHE A 113 28.55 -14.31 -24.41
N THR A 114 28.83 -13.79 -23.21
CA THR A 114 29.19 -14.60 -22.03
C THR A 114 28.07 -15.55 -21.65
N VAL A 115 26.81 -15.10 -21.61
CA VAL A 115 25.65 -15.92 -21.29
C VAL A 115 25.47 -17.06 -22.31
N LEU A 116 25.60 -16.77 -23.60
CA LEU A 116 25.51 -17.81 -24.64
C LEU A 116 26.67 -18.82 -24.53
N TYR A 117 27.90 -18.33 -24.32
CA TYR A 117 29.07 -19.18 -24.13
C TYR A 117 28.90 -20.10 -22.92
N ASP A 118 28.54 -19.54 -21.76
CA ASP A 118 28.36 -20.29 -20.52
C ASP A 118 27.24 -21.33 -20.63
N TYR A 119 26.11 -20.97 -21.25
CA TYR A 119 25.03 -21.92 -21.50
C TYR A 119 25.50 -23.14 -22.31
N TRP A 120 26.20 -22.91 -23.43
CA TRP A 120 26.61 -23.99 -24.33
C TRP A 120 27.85 -24.76 -23.86
N THR A 121 28.74 -24.15 -23.06
CA THR A 121 29.99 -24.79 -22.61
C THR A 121 29.92 -25.35 -21.20
N LYS A 122 29.22 -24.67 -20.28
CA LYS A 122 29.05 -25.10 -18.87
C LYS A 122 27.70 -25.77 -18.62
N GLY A 123 26.80 -25.75 -19.60
CA GLY A 123 25.44 -26.33 -19.52
C GLY A 123 24.42 -25.44 -18.80
N LYS A 124 24.84 -24.30 -18.26
CA LYS A 124 23.98 -23.31 -17.60
C LYS A 124 24.57 -21.92 -17.69
N ALA A 125 23.72 -20.91 -17.76
CA ALA A 125 24.10 -19.51 -17.60
C ALA A 125 23.40 -18.94 -16.37
N GLU A 126 24.16 -18.27 -15.52
CA GLU A 126 23.67 -17.70 -14.26
C GLU A 126 23.68 -16.18 -14.33
N ASN A 127 22.62 -15.56 -13.85
CA ASN A 127 22.56 -14.10 -13.71
C ASN A 127 22.81 -13.76 -12.24
N PRO A 128 24.00 -13.23 -11.88
CA PRO A 128 24.33 -12.94 -10.48
C PRO A 128 23.47 -11.83 -9.87
N ARG A 129 22.73 -11.07 -10.69
CA ARG A 129 21.78 -10.04 -10.22
C ARG A 129 20.47 -10.64 -9.71
N LYS A 130 20.18 -11.90 -10.02
CA LYS A 130 19.01 -12.62 -9.50
C LYS A 130 19.47 -13.47 -8.32
N LYS A 131 19.07 -13.08 -7.11
CA LYS A 131 19.45 -13.76 -5.87
C LYS A 131 18.85 -15.17 -5.76
N THR A 132 17.64 -15.34 -6.28
CA THR A 132 16.91 -16.60 -6.25
C THR A 132 16.15 -16.84 -7.55
N SER A 133 16.08 -18.10 -7.96
CA SER A 133 15.34 -18.57 -9.12
C SER A 133 13.82 -18.55 -8.86
N VAL A 134 13.03 -18.78 -9.91
CA VAL A 134 11.57 -18.92 -9.76
C VAL A 134 11.24 -20.20 -8.98
N ASP A 135 11.94 -21.29 -9.28
CA ASP A 135 11.69 -22.61 -8.70
C ASP A 135 12.00 -22.63 -7.20
N GLU A 136 13.09 -22.00 -6.77
CA GLU A 136 13.44 -21.84 -5.35
C GLU A 136 12.35 -21.10 -4.57
N ARG A 137 11.61 -20.19 -5.22
CA ARG A 137 10.55 -19.39 -4.60
C ARG A 137 9.16 -20.00 -4.74
N THR A 138 9.01 -21.12 -5.46
CA THR A 138 7.73 -21.83 -5.58
C THR A 138 7.11 -22.16 -4.22
N PRO A 139 7.84 -22.70 -3.22
CA PRO A 139 7.27 -22.96 -1.89
C PRO A 139 6.70 -21.71 -1.21
N LEU A 140 7.34 -20.55 -1.40
CA LEU A 140 6.85 -19.27 -0.87
C LEU A 140 5.56 -18.82 -1.57
N ARG A 141 5.47 -18.99 -2.88
CA ARG A 141 4.25 -18.68 -3.64
C ARG A 141 3.10 -19.59 -3.22
N ASP A 142 3.37 -20.86 -2.97
CA ASP A 142 2.38 -21.82 -2.48
C ASP A 142 1.89 -21.46 -1.07
N ALA A 143 2.80 -21.05 -0.18
CA ALA A 143 2.45 -20.53 1.15
C ALA A 143 1.56 -19.27 1.06
N VAL A 144 1.88 -18.34 0.15
CA VAL A 144 1.07 -17.14 -0.11
C VAL A 144 -0.31 -17.51 -0.66
N ASN A 145 -0.39 -18.46 -1.60
CA ASN A 145 -1.68 -18.98 -2.11
C ASN A 145 -2.54 -19.56 -0.98
N MET A 146 -1.93 -20.31 -0.06
CA MET A 146 -2.62 -20.83 1.12
C MET A 146 -3.09 -19.70 2.04
N LEU A 147 -2.28 -18.66 2.24
CA LEU A 147 -2.65 -17.51 3.05
C LEU A 147 -3.85 -16.75 2.48
N VAL A 148 -3.78 -16.41 1.18
CA VAL A 148 -4.87 -15.73 0.46
C VAL A 148 -6.16 -16.53 0.53
N SER A 149 -6.10 -17.86 0.32
CA SER A 149 -7.29 -18.71 0.37
C SER A 149 -7.88 -18.88 1.79
N LYS A 150 -7.05 -19.00 2.82
CA LYS A 150 -7.50 -19.24 4.21
C LYS A 150 -7.93 -17.97 4.96
N LYS A 151 -7.33 -16.83 4.64
CA LYS A 151 -7.60 -15.54 5.32
C LYS A 151 -8.39 -14.56 4.47
N HIS A 152 -8.76 -14.93 3.24
CA HIS A 152 -9.46 -14.08 2.27
C HIS A 152 -8.73 -12.74 1.99
N LEU A 153 -7.40 -12.75 2.06
CA LEU A 153 -6.57 -11.59 1.75
C LEU A 153 -6.38 -11.43 0.24
N MET A 154 -6.13 -10.21 -0.21
CA MET A 154 -5.70 -9.99 -1.59
C MET A 154 -4.20 -10.34 -1.73
N TYR A 155 -3.78 -10.83 -2.90
CA TYR A 155 -2.36 -11.14 -3.16
C TYR A 155 -1.39 -10.01 -2.81
N PRO A 156 -1.65 -8.73 -3.17
CA PRO A 156 -0.77 -7.62 -2.79
C PRO A 156 -0.60 -7.48 -1.28
N GLU A 157 -1.65 -7.75 -0.49
CA GLU A 157 -1.59 -7.67 0.97
C GLU A 157 -0.71 -8.79 1.55
N ALA A 158 -0.88 -10.01 1.04
CA ALA A 158 -0.05 -11.15 1.44
C ALA A 158 1.43 -10.93 1.11
N TYR A 159 1.75 -10.37 -0.07
CA TYR A 159 3.13 -10.02 -0.42
C TYR A 159 3.66 -8.84 0.40
N ALA A 160 2.84 -7.84 0.72
CA ALA A 160 3.23 -6.70 1.55
C ALA A 160 3.73 -7.15 2.94
N MET A 161 3.13 -8.20 3.50
CA MET A 161 3.60 -8.79 4.76
C MET A 161 5.03 -9.33 4.67
N ILE A 162 5.36 -10.00 3.56
CA ILE A 162 6.71 -10.52 3.30
C ILE A 162 7.67 -9.35 3.09
N HIS A 163 7.28 -8.38 2.27
CA HIS A 163 8.07 -7.19 1.97
C HIS A 163 8.44 -6.43 3.25
N GLN A 164 7.47 -6.20 4.13
CA GLN A 164 7.68 -5.56 5.43
C GLN A 164 8.59 -6.39 6.35
N ARG A 165 8.36 -7.71 6.45
CA ARG A 165 9.11 -8.58 7.37
C ARG A 165 10.58 -8.72 6.99
N PHE A 166 10.88 -8.78 5.69
CA PHE A 166 12.22 -9.02 5.17
C PHE A 166 12.89 -7.75 4.64
N ASN A 167 12.21 -6.60 4.68
CA ASN A 167 12.67 -5.31 4.19
C ASN A 167 13.12 -5.38 2.72
N VAL A 168 12.24 -5.89 1.87
CA VAL A 168 12.44 -6.03 0.41
C VAL A 168 11.26 -5.43 -0.34
N GLU A 169 11.48 -4.89 -1.53
CA GLU A 169 10.39 -4.37 -2.36
C GLU A 169 9.70 -5.48 -3.16
N SER A 170 10.39 -6.60 -3.35
CA SER A 170 9.92 -7.76 -4.09
C SER A 170 10.51 -9.04 -3.53
N ILE A 171 9.75 -10.14 -3.59
CA ILE A 171 10.24 -11.49 -3.26
C ILE A 171 11.40 -11.96 -4.16
N GLU A 172 11.73 -11.23 -5.24
CA GLU A 172 12.93 -11.46 -6.06
C GLU A 172 14.23 -11.07 -5.37
N GLU A 173 14.16 -10.23 -4.33
CA GLU A 173 15.31 -9.70 -3.61
C GLU A 173 15.66 -10.52 -2.36
N LEU A 174 14.85 -11.54 -2.05
CA LEU A 174 15.11 -12.49 -0.97
C LEU A 174 16.35 -13.31 -1.29
N GLU A 175 17.23 -13.42 -0.30
CA GLU A 175 18.32 -14.40 -0.32
C GLU A 175 17.78 -15.82 -0.22
N ALA A 176 18.51 -16.80 -0.75
CA ALA A 176 18.10 -18.20 -0.70
C ALA A 176 17.85 -18.70 0.74
N SER A 177 18.63 -18.21 1.71
CA SER A 177 18.45 -18.51 3.14
C SER A 177 17.21 -17.86 3.77
N GLN A 178 16.67 -16.79 3.16
CA GLN A 178 15.47 -16.11 3.64
C GLN A 178 14.19 -16.77 3.14
N ILE A 179 14.23 -17.55 2.06
CA ILE A 179 13.03 -18.22 1.51
C ILE A 179 12.39 -19.15 2.55
N PRO A 180 13.11 -20.09 3.21
CA PRO A 180 12.49 -20.95 4.22
C PRO A 180 11.89 -20.17 5.38
N LEU A 181 12.56 -19.08 5.80
CA LEU A 181 12.07 -18.21 6.87
C LEU A 181 10.80 -17.46 6.46
N ALA A 182 10.69 -17.03 5.21
CA ALA A 182 9.50 -16.37 4.68
C ALA A 182 8.32 -17.35 4.56
N VAL A 183 8.59 -18.59 4.15
CA VAL A 183 7.58 -19.68 4.13
C VAL A 183 7.08 -19.95 5.55
N GLU A 184 8.00 -20.15 6.50
CA GLU A 184 7.66 -20.38 7.91
C GLU A 184 6.82 -19.23 8.48
N TYR A 185 7.23 -17.98 8.21
CA TYR A 185 6.50 -16.79 8.63
C TYR A 185 5.05 -16.80 8.10
N ILE A 186 4.86 -17.06 6.81
CA ILE A 186 3.52 -17.11 6.20
C ILE A 186 2.70 -18.28 6.75
N HIS A 187 3.29 -19.45 6.95
CA HIS A 187 2.59 -20.56 7.58
C HIS A 187 2.14 -20.24 9.00
N ARG A 188 2.98 -19.56 9.78
CA ARG A 188 2.62 -19.11 11.13
C ARG A 188 1.44 -18.15 11.11
N VAL A 189 1.43 -17.19 10.17
CA VAL A 189 0.31 -16.27 9.93
C VAL A 189 -0.99 -17.02 9.59
N VAL A 190 -0.90 -18.09 8.80
CA VAL A 190 -2.07 -18.91 8.46
C VAL A 190 -2.62 -19.60 9.71
N LEU A 191 -1.73 -20.16 10.54
CA LEU A 191 -2.08 -20.92 11.75
C LEU A 191 -2.55 -20.04 12.91
N GLU A 192 -1.96 -18.86 13.11
CA GLU A 192 -2.40 -17.90 14.10
C GLU A 192 -3.74 -17.30 13.63
N GLY A 193 -4.85 -17.67 14.30
CA GLY A 193 -6.19 -17.12 14.08
C GLY A 193 -6.18 -15.58 14.16
N GLU A 194 -7.00 -14.94 13.32
CA GLU A 194 -7.02 -13.48 13.09
C GLU A 194 -5.63 -12.84 12.96
N PHE A 195 -5.11 -12.80 11.73
CA PHE A 195 -4.05 -11.85 11.42
C PHE A 195 -4.66 -10.46 11.39
N ILE A 196 -4.82 -9.86 12.57
CA ILE A 196 -4.87 -8.41 12.69
C ILE A 196 -3.47 -7.98 12.33
N GLY A 197 -3.25 -7.72 11.04
CA GLY A 197 -2.04 -7.05 10.60
C GLY A 197 -1.84 -5.87 11.54
N LYS A 198 -0.64 -5.72 12.08
CA LYS A 198 -0.18 -4.43 12.57
C LYS A 198 -0.12 -3.49 11.36
N GLN A 199 -1.28 -3.05 10.89
CA GLN A 199 -1.45 -1.62 10.75
C GLN A 199 -1.11 -1.09 12.13
N GLU A 200 -0.16 -0.17 12.21
CA GLU A 200 -0.29 0.87 13.21
C GLU A 200 -1.69 1.47 12.99
N LYS A 201 -2.69 0.88 13.63
CA LYS A 201 -3.82 1.66 14.10
C LYS A 201 -3.12 2.73 14.93
N LYS A 202 -2.95 3.92 14.36
CA LYS A 202 -3.22 5.12 15.15
C LYS A 202 -4.41 4.72 16.00
N ALA A 203 -4.23 4.76 17.31
CA ALA A 203 -5.35 4.56 18.22
C ALA A 203 -6.52 5.38 17.65
N ASN A 204 -7.76 4.94 17.85
CA ASN A 204 -8.90 5.81 17.55
C ASN A 204 -8.77 7.06 18.44
N GLU A 205 -7.92 7.99 18.02
CA GLU A 205 -7.62 9.25 18.64
C GLU A 205 -8.81 10.10 18.27
N LEU A 206 -9.60 10.45 19.29
CA LEU A 206 -10.68 11.39 19.14
C LEU A 206 -10.11 12.65 18.48
N SER A 207 -10.76 13.11 17.40
CA SER A 207 -10.43 14.43 16.86
C SER A 207 -10.64 15.49 17.95
N ALA A 208 -9.95 16.63 17.84
CA ALA A 208 -10.11 17.74 18.80
C ALA A 208 -11.58 18.15 18.98
N LYS A 209 -12.38 18.05 17.91
CA LYS A 209 -13.82 18.32 17.91
C LYS A 209 -14.64 17.28 18.69
N GLU A 210 -14.34 15.99 18.51
CA GLU A 210 -15.00 14.90 19.24
C GLU A 210 -14.63 14.95 20.73
N ALA A 211 -13.35 15.18 21.03
CA ALA A 211 -12.88 15.41 22.39
C ALA A 211 -13.60 16.59 23.05
N ASN A 212 -13.67 17.75 22.37
CA ASN A 212 -14.36 18.93 22.90
C ASN A 212 -15.85 18.66 23.20
N SER A 213 -16.53 17.89 22.34
CA SER A 213 -17.94 17.52 22.53
C SER A 213 -18.15 16.66 23.79
N LEU A 214 -17.24 15.71 24.04
CA LEU A 214 -17.30 14.85 25.22
C LEU A 214 -16.93 15.60 26.50
N VAL A 215 -15.97 16.50 26.45
CA VAL A 215 -15.60 17.38 27.58
C VAL A 215 -16.76 18.30 27.94
N TRP A 216 -17.50 18.84 26.96
CA TRP A 216 -18.73 19.60 27.22
C TRP A 216 -19.79 18.78 27.92
N LEU A 217 -20.04 17.56 27.43
CA LEU A 217 -21.04 16.68 28.01
C LEU A 217 -20.69 16.34 29.47
N TRP A 218 -19.41 16.09 29.75
CA TRP A 218 -18.92 15.86 31.11
C TRP A 218 -19.12 17.10 32.01
N ASP A 219 -18.79 18.30 31.54
CA ASP A 219 -19.00 19.55 32.29
C ASP A 219 -20.50 19.80 32.56
N TYR A 220 -21.34 19.54 31.57
CA TYR A 220 -22.80 19.66 31.68
C TYR A 220 -23.38 18.67 32.71
N ALA A 221 -22.87 17.42 32.73
CA ALA A 221 -23.27 16.43 33.72
C ALA A 221 -22.91 16.86 35.15
N ASN A 222 -21.71 17.42 35.36
CA ASN A 222 -21.31 17.96 36.67
C ASN A 222 -22.19 19.13 37.12
N ARG A 223 -22.49 20.07 36.21
CA ARG A 223 -23.37 21.22 36.51
C ARG A 223 -24.79 20.76 36.85
N SER A 224 -25.32 19.81 36.09
CA SER A 224 -26.65 19.25 36.32
C SER A 224 -26.71 18.54 37.68
N GLN A 225 -25.68 17.75 38.01
CA GLN A 225 -25.58 17.11 39.32
C GLN A 225 -25.56 18.13 40.47
N ALA A 226 -24.78 19.21 40.35
CA ALA A 226 -24.74 20.28 41.35
C ALA A 226 -26.12 20.92 41.56
N LEU A 227 -26.83 21.23 40.47
CA LEU A 227 -28.19 21.77 40.53
C LEU A 227 -29.17 20.81 41.23
N PHE A 228 -29.09 19.51 40.96
CA PHE A 228 -29.97 18.54 41.64
C PHE A 228 -29.68 18.42 43.13
N ARG A 229 -28.42 18.54 43.56
CA ARG A 229 -28.06 18.65 44.99
C ARG A 229 -28.67 19.89 45.64
N GLU A 230 -28.63 21.02 44.95
CA GLU A 230 -29.20 22.28 45.44
C GLU A 230 -30.73 22.25 45.52
N LEU A 231 -31.39 21.60 44.56
CA LEU A 231 -32.85 21.48 44.52
C LEU A 231 -33.40 20.48 45.53
N TYR A 232 -32.64 19.44 45.87
CA TYR A 232 -33.10 18.35 46.72
C TYR A 232 -33.72 18.81 48.07
N PRO A 233 -33.08 19.68 48.87
CA PRO A 233 -33.65 20.15 50.14
C PRO A 233 -35.01 20.83 49.98
N ALA A 234 -35.14 21.71 48.97
CA ALA A 234 -36.39 22.43 48.70
C ALA A 234 -37.50 21.46 48.23
N MET A 235 -37.17 20.54 47.32
CA MET A 235 -38.12 19.54 46.81
C MET A 235 -38.57 18.57 47.90
N LYS A 236 -37.70 18.25 48.85
CA LYS A 236 -38.03 17.45 50.04
C LYS A 236 -38.93 18.20 51.01
N GLN A 237 -38.67 19.49 51.24
CA GLN A 237 -39.46 20.33 52.15
C GLN A 237 -40.91 20.46 51.72
N ILE A 238 -41.16 20.58 50.41
CA ILE A 238 -42.52 20.64 49.84
C ILE A 238 -43.15 19.25 49.61
N GLN A 239 -42.53 18.18 50.11
CA GLN A 239 -42.97 16.78 49.93
C GLN A 239 -43.23 16.40 48.46
N SER A 240 -42.43 16.94 47.53
CA SER A 240 -42.58 16.64 46.12
C SER A 240 -42.16 15.20 45.81
N ASN A 241 -42.92 14.53 44.94
CA ASN A 241 -42.57 13.22 44.39
C ASN A 241 -41.26 13.24 43.57
N TYR A 242 -40.75 14.42 43.21
CA TYR A 242 -39.46 14.58 42.54
C TYR A 242 -38.26 14.61 43.50
N SER A 243 -38.48 14.71 44.82
CA SER A 243 -37.38 14.78 45.81
C SER A 243 -36.42 13.59 45.72
N GLY A 244 -36.93 12.37 45.53
CA GLY A 244 -36.10 11.18 45.31
C GLY A 244 -35.21 11.30 44.06
N LYS A 245 -35.78 11.74 42.93
CA LYS A 245 -35.01 11.92 41.68
C LYS A 245 -33.92 12.99 41.83
N CYS A 246 -34.21 14.08 42.54
CA CYS A 246 -33.20 15.11 42.82
C CYS A 246 -32.06 14.57 43.69
N TYR A 247 -32.36 13.70 44.66
CA TYR A 247 -31.34 13.03 45.46
C TYR A 247 -30.46 12.11 44.60
N ASP A 248 -31.09 11.22 43.82
CA ASP A 248 -30.38 10.26 42.97
C ASP A 248 -29.47 10.98 41.96
N TYR A 249 -30.01 11.97 41.25
CA TYR A 249 -29.25 12.74 40.25
C TYR A 249 -28.16 13.61 40.88
N GLY A 250 -28.39 14.06 42.12
CA GLY A 250 -27.41 14.80 42.89
C GLY A 250 -26.26 13.94 43.41
N HIS A 251 -26.50 12.71 43.86
CA HIS A 251 -25.49 11.96 44.63
C HIS A 251 -24.96 10.71 43.93
N GLU A 252 -25.82 9.92 43.27
CA GLU A 252 -25.47 8.58 42.77
C GLU A 252 -24.60 8.61 41.52
N PHE A 253 -24.76 9.62 40.66
CA PHE A 253 -24.01 9.70 39.39
C PHE A 253 -22.54 10.16 39.55
N SER A 254 -22.11 10.51 40.77
CA SER A 254 -20.77 11.07 41.03
C SER A 254 -19.66 10.11 40.63
N TYR A 255 -19.87 8.81 40.87
CA TYR A 255 -18.91 7.77 40.53
C TYR A 255 -18.70 7.65 39.01
N ILE A 256 -19.80 7.60 38.24
CA ILE A 256 -19.77 7.47 36.78
C ILE A 256 -19.17 8.74 36.12
N ILE A 257 -19.51 9.92 36.62
CA ILE A 257 -18.94 11.19 36.15
C ILE A 257 -17.42 11.25 36.44
N GLY A 258 -16.98 10.70 37.58
CA GLY A 258 -15.56 10.55 37.92
C GLY A 258 -14.82 9.61 36.96
N MET A 259 -15.37 8.44 36.67
CA MET A 259 -14.79 7.50 35.70
C MET A 259 -14.69 8.10 34.30
N ALA A 260 -15.74 8.80 33.85
CA ALA A 260 -15.74 9.48 32.55
C ALA A 260 -14.64 10.55 32.47
N ARG A 261 -14.38 11.27 33.57
CA ARG A 261 -13.28 12.25 33.67
C ARG A 261 -11.93 11.60 33.40
N ASP A 262 -11.66 10.47 34.04
CA ASP A 262 -10.35 9.80 33.93
C ASP A 262 -10.12 9.24 32.53
N VAL A 263 -11.18 8.74 31.89
CA VAL A 263 -11.16 8.35 30.47
C VAL A 263 -10.86 9.55 29.58
N LEU A 264 -11.52 10.69 29.79
CA LEU A 264 -11.29 11.90 29.00
C LEU A 264 -9.88 12.42 29.17
N ILE A 265 -9.38 12.56 30.40
CA ILE A 265 -7.99 12.99 30.67
C ILE A 265 -6.98 12.11 29.93
N ASN A 266 -7.22 10.80 29.85
CA ASN A 266 -6.32 9.88 29.16
C ASN A 266 -6.35 10.03 27.63
N HIS A 267 -7.52 10.31 27.05
CA HIS A 267 -7.69 10.39 25.59
C HIS A 267 -7.49 11.81 25.03
N THR A 268 -7.38 12.82 25.90
CA THR A 268 -7.20 14.22 25.48
C THR A 268 -5.84 14.79 25.89
N ARG A 269 -4.85 13.96 26.22
CA ARG A 269 -3.50 14.41 26.65
C ARG A 269 -2.77 15.19 25.57
N ASP A 270 -2.90 14.73 24.33
CA ASP A 270 -2.16 15.24 23.16
C ASP A 270 -3.04 16.11 22.23
N VAL A 271 -4.26 16.46 22.68
CA VAL A 271 -5.16 17.35 21.93
C VAL A 271 -4.74 18.80 22.15
N ASP A 272 -4.39 19.52 21.08
CA ASP A 272 -4.17 20.96 21.13
C ASP A 272 -5.51 21.70 21.25
N ILE A 273 -5.68 22.39 22.36
CA ILE A 273 -6.90 23.14 22.70
C ILE A 273 -6.90 24.56 22.11
N ASN A 274 -5.78 25.01 21.53
CA ASN A 274 -5.59 26.36 21.02
C ASN A 274 -5.84 26.49 19.50
N GLU A 275 -6.00 25.37 18.79
CA GLU A 275 -6.44 25.32 17.38
C GLU A 275 -7.84 24.66 17.27
N PRO A 276 -8.89 25.27 17.83
CA PRO A 276 -10.19 24.63 17.83
C PRO A 276 -10.86 24.67 16.46
N ASP A 277 -11.22 23.49 15.94
CA ASP A 277 -12.01 23.33 14.70
C ASP A 277 -13.52 23.54 14.97
N GLY A 278 -13.85 24.65 15.66
CA GLY A 278 -15.22 25.02 16.08
C GLY A 278 -15.31 25.73 17.45
N PRO A 279 -16.52 25.99 17.97
CA PRO A 279 -16.71 26.61 19.28
C PRO A 279 -16.20 25.71 20.42
N THR A 280 -15.25 26.21 21.21
CA THR A 280 -14.62 25.48 22.31
C THR A 280 -14.91 26.14 23.66
N ASN A 281 -15.33 25.34 24.64
CA ASN A 281 -15.56 25.80 26.01
C ASN A 281 -14.26 25.62 26.80
N LEU A 282 -13.37 26.59 26.66
CA LEU A 282 -12.08 26.64 27.34
C LEU A 282 -12.22 26.40 28.86
N SER A 283 -13.30 26.89 29.47
CA SER A 283 -13.53 26.71 30.91
C SER A 283 -13.78 25.25 31.31
N ALA A 284 -14.42 24.45 30.46
CA ALA A 284 -14.64 23.01 30.71
C ALA A 284 -13.32 22.22 30.61
N TRP A 285 -12.48 22.61 29.65
CA TRP A 285 -11.14 22.04 29.48
C TRP A 285 -10.19 22.36 30.64
N MET A 286 -10.22 23.60 31.13
CA MET A 286 -9.46 23.99 32.33
C MET A 286 -9.90 23.18 33.53
N ARG A 287 -11.20 23.09 33.81
CA ARG A 287 -11.74 22.27 34.91
C ARG A 287 -11.38 20.79 34.81
N LEU A 288 -11.41 20.24 33.60
CA LEU A 288 -11.00 18.85 33.35
C LEU A 288 -9.52 18.62 33.71
N LYS A 289 -8.62 19.53 33.31
CA LYS A 289 -7.18 19.44 33.57
C LYS A 289 -6.84 19.69 35.05
N ASP A 290 -7.48 20.68 35.66
CA ASP A 290 -7.25 21.08 37.05
C ASP A 290 -7.98 20.19 38.06
N LYS A 291 -8.77 19.21 37.57
CA LYS A 291 -9.64 18.32 38.37
C LYS A 291 -10.64 19.07 39.24
N GLU A 292 -11.02 20.27 38.83
CA GLU A 292 -11.97 21.12 39.53
C GLU A 292 -13.41 20.77 39.16
N LEU A 293 -14.31 20.84 40.13
CA LEU A 293 -15.75 20.81 39.86
C LEU A 293 -16.20 22.19 39.38
N PRO A 294 -17.24 22.29 38.53
CA PRO A 294 -17.83 23.57 38.21
C PRO A 294 -18.19 24.30 39.50
N PRO A 295 -17.87 25.59 39.62
CA PRO A 295 -18.20 26.33 40.84
C PRO A 295 -19.70 26.21 41.09
N SER A 296 -20.09 25.72 42.28
CA SER A 296 -21.45 25.92 42.75
C SER A 296 -21.65 27.44 42.83
N LEU A 297 -22.79 27.91 42.36
CA LEU A 297 -23.12 29.34 42.43
C LEU A 297 -23.18 29.84 43.89
N HIS A 298 -23.11 28.92 44.87
CA HIS A 298 -22.97 29.20 46.28
C HIS A 298 -21.70 28.55 46.85
N ARG A 299 -20.71 29.37 47.22
CA ARG A 299 -19.64 28.97 48.12
C ARG A 299 -20.29 28.70 49.49
N TYR A 300 -20.20 27.46 49.97
CA TYR A 300 -20.39 27.17 51.39
C TYR A 300 -19.06 27.31 52.11
#